data_AF-A0A9N9EF53-F1
#
_entry.id   AF-A0A9N9EF53-F1
#
_cell.length_a   1.000
_cell.length_b   1.000
_cell.length_c   1.000
_cell.angle_alpha   90.00
_cell.angle_beta   90.00
_cell.angle_gamma   90.00
#
_symmetry.space_group_name_H-M   'P 1'
#
loop_
_entity.id
_entity.type
_entity.pdbx_description
1 polymer ?
#
loop_
_entity_poly.entity_id
_entity_poly.type
_entity_poly.pdbx_seq_one_letter_code
_entity_poly.pdbx_strand_id
1 'polypeptide(L)'
;MVLTMLSDATGVPKPVLRLLLSILAAYPAALFYHIAFLRPMKTIWAPFIRNLYIVVTGLSISYFFNGSDIKHSLITTIVTWLICYFGDIIGNRKLACAASFIFNFSYILIGYYVTSTDEYDVDWTMPQCVLCLRMIGFSMDFMDGAKVLKSSAPEKKTIDNNKIDPPVTQLKTPKQPISFEKNSQLPTLPPLIETIGYAYFFGSFLIGPQFSFHLYRKLITMSLYADVNNIPSGSYKCALKSFFIGALYLGIQQIGVGFFPMSYLLTKEYAASPFFERLVCMWFAGKFAFTKYLGIWTLAEGSCILSGISFNGYDDNGKPEWNGLANVDIMKFEFSTSLNQIVTAFNTNTNLWTKLYIFKRLIFLGNKNLSSLGALLFLALWHGLHPGYYFCFFLEFVDIETEKRWVKRLEPYTKQLYDPMNKSYSITILRRLHNFACWFGQTCGLHYAMVSFELLKWDRVITAYNSVYWIGHIVVFTLLLADNILPRKRVKKIGDINNTKLSLNEKAKVVSDYVNGTKIKEQ
;
A
#
# COMPACT_ATOMS: atom_id res chain seq x y z
N MET A 1 10.00 18.91 -29.06
CA MET A 1 9.42 18.46 -30.34
C MET A 1 8.63 17.16 -30.20
N VAL A 2 9.25 16.01 -29.91
CA VAL A 2 8.56 14.69 -29.80
C VAL A 2 7.38 14.68 -28.82
N LEU A 3 7.55 15.18 -27.59
CA LEU A 3 6.46 15.26 -26.61
C LEU A 3 5.28 16.11 -27.09
N THR A 4 5.54 17.15 -27.88
CA THR A 4 4.47 18.00 -28.42
C THR A 4 3.71 17.27 -29.51
N MET A 5 4.42 16.64 -30.46
CA MET A 5 3.80 15.83 -31.51
C MET A 5 2.93 14.68 -30.94
N LEU A 6 3.41 13.99 -29.90
CA LEU A 6 2.64 12.92 -29.26
C LEU A 6 1.41 13.46 -28.51
N SER A 7 1.54 14.62 -27.85
CA SER A 7 0.42 15.25 -27.16
C SER A 7 -0.66 15.69 -28.15
N ASP A 8 -0.26 16.31 -29.26
CA ASP A 8 -1.16 16.75 -30.31
C ASP A 8 -1.85 15.55 -31.00
N ALA A 9 -1.14 14.42 -31.17
CA ALA A 9 -1.68 13.22 -31.80
C ALA A 9 -2.61 12.39 -30.89
N THR A 10 -2.38 12.41 -29.57
CA THR A 10 -3.10 11.54 -28.61
C THR A 10 -4.12 12.28 -27.76
N GLY A 11 -4.06 13.61 -27.70
CA GLY A 11 -4.82 14.43 -26.75
C GLY A 11 -4.36 14.31 -25.30
N VAL A 12 -3.32 13.50 -25.00
CA VAL A 12 -2.82 13.31 -23.64
C VAL A 12 -1.93 14.51 -23.24
N PRO A 13 -2.13 15.12 -22.06
CA PRO A 13 -1.31 16.24 -21.60
C PRO A 13 0.19 15.92 -21.57
N LYS A 14 1.03 16.88 -21.98
CA LYS A 14 2.50 16.73 -22.03
C LYS A 14 3.11 16.21 -20.72
N PRO A 15 2.71 16.67 -19.52
CA PRO A 15 3.24 16.14 -18.25
C PRO A 15 2.94 14.64 -18.06
N VAL A 16 1.73 14.21 -18.41
CA VAL A 16 1.30 12.80 -18.32
C VAL A 16 2.08 11.93 -19.32
N LEU A 17 2.29 12.40 -20.55
CA LEU A 17 3.14 11.70 -21.52
C LEU A 17 4.58 11.58 -21.04
N ARG A 18 5.13 12.63 -20.43
CA ARG A 18 6.48 12.59 -19.87
C ARG A 18 6.59 11.56 -18.74
N LEU A 19 5.58 11.48 -17.86
CA LEU A 19 5.49 10.44 -16.83
C LEU A 19 5.50 9.04 -17.46
N LEU A 20 4.61 8.79 -18.43
CA LEU A 20 4.48 7.49 -19.08
C LEU A 20 5.78 7.07 -19.78
N LEU A 21 6.39 7.98 -20.55
CA LEU A 21 7.67 7.72 -21.22
C LEU A 21 8.80 7.44 -20.22
N SER A 22 8.81 8.11 -19.06
CA SER A 22 9.80 7.88 -18.02
C SER A 22 9.64 6.49 -17.38
N ILE A 23 8.40 6.04 -17.16
CA ILE A 23 8.09 4.68 -16.68
C ILE A 23 8.48 3.64 -17.73
N LEU A 24 8.18 3.90 -19.01
CA LEU A 24 8.57 3.02 -20.11
C LEU A 24 10.08 2.94 -20.29
N ALA A 25 10.82 4.04 -20.08
CA ALA A 25 12.28 4.07 -20.10
C ALA A 25 12.93 3.20 -19.01
N ALA A 26 12.22 2.91 -17.92
CA ALA A 26 12.70 2.00 -16.88
C ALA A 26 12.78 0.54 -17.36
N TYR A 27 11.99 0.12 -18.36
CA TYR A 27 12.05 -1.25 -18.91
C TYR A 27 13.37 -1.58 -19.62
N PRO A 28 13.85 -0.82 -20.63
CA PRO A 28 15.14 -1.09 -21.24
C PRO A 28 16.29 -0.92 -20.24
N ALA A 29 16.21 0.03 -19.31
CA ALA A 29 17.18 0.18 -18.23
C ALA A 29 17.23 -1.07 -17.33
N ALA A 30 16.06 -1.62 -16.97
CA ALA A 30 15.95 -2.84 -16.19
C ALA A 30 16.45 -4.08 -16.95
N LEU A 31 16.14 -4.17 -18.24
CA LEU A 31 16.57 -5.26 -19.11
C LEU A 31 18.10 -5.28 -19.26
N PHE A 32 18.70 -4.13 -19.52
CA PHE A 32 20.16 -4.01 -19.55
C PHE A 32 20.77 -4.35 -18.19
N TYR A 33 20.15 -3.90 -17.09
CA TYR A 33 20.61 -4.27 -15.74
C TYR A 33 20.58 -5.79 -15.53
N HIS A 34 19.49 -6.44 -15.93
CA HIS A 34 19.32 -7.88 -15.85
C HIS A 34 20.45 -8.62 -16.59
N ILE A 35 20.71 -8.23 -17.84
CA ILE A 35 21.68 -8.92 -18.69
C ILE A 35 23.13 -8.64 -18.25
N ALA A 36 23.45 -7.38 -17.93
CA ALA A 36 24.82 -6.95 -17.67
C ALA A 36 25.27 -7.15 -16.22
N PHE A 37 24.36 -6.97 -15.26
CA PHE A 37 24.70 -6.84 -13.83
C PHE A 37 24.07 -7.91 -12.94
N LEU A 38 22.99 -8.58 -13.34
CA LEU A 38 22.36 -9.66 -12.57
C LEU A 38 23.10 -11.00 -12.73
N ARG A 39 24.42 -10.93 -12.52
CA ARG A 39 25.36 -12.05 -12.60
C ARG A 39 26.51 -11.83 -11.61
N PRO A 40 27.22 -12.89 -11.19
CA PRO A 40 28.40 -12.75 -10.35
C PRO A 40 29.49 -11.95 -11.08
N MET A 41 30.13 -11.04 -10.36
CA MET A 41 31.29 -10.29 -10.87
C MET A 41 32.47 -10.56 -9.95
N LYS A 42 33.61 -10.99 -10.52
CA LYS A 42 34.84 -11.33 -9.77
C LYS A 42 35.63 -10.09 -9.36
N THR A 43 34.96 -9.12 -8.73
CA THR A 43 35.59 -7.89 -8.25
C THR A 43 34.92 -7.41 -6.97
N ILE A 44 35.71 -6.89 -6.04
CA ILE A 44 35.21 -6.28 -4.80
C ILE A 44 34.32 -5.05 -5.08
N TRP A 45 34.51 -4.41 -6.23
CA TRP A 45 33.74 -3.25 -6.68
C TRP A 45 32.36 -3.61 -7.25
N ALA A 46 31.99 -4.89 -7.24
CA ALA A 46 30.76 -5.37 -7.86
C ALA A 46 29.51 -4.64 -7.35
N PRO A 47 29.26 -4.48 -6.03
CA PRO A 47 28.10 -3.73 -5.55
C PRO A 47 28.13 -2.25 -5.96
N PHE A 48 29.30 -1.63 -5.93
CA PHE A 48 29.48 -0.24 -6.35
C PHE A 48 29.14 -0.06 -7.84
N ILE A 49 29.60 -0.96 -8.71
CA ILE A 49 29.32 -0.91 -10.16
C ILE A 49 27.82 -1.03 -10.42
N ARG A 50 27.13 -1.97 -9.75
CA ARG A 50 25.66 -2.12 -9.87
C ARG A 50 24.94 -0.87 -9.41
N ASN A 51 25.35 -0.33 -8.27
CA ASN A 51 24.80 0.91 -7.74
C ASN A 51 25.05 2.11 -8.67
N LEU A 52 26.26 2.25 -9.22
CA LEU A 52 26.61 3.34 -10.12
C LEU A 52 25.75 3.33 -11.38
N TYR A 53 25.48 2.16 -11.96
CA TYR A 53 24.53 2.05 -13.07
C TYR A 53 23.13 2.55 -12.67
N ILE A 54 22.62 2.13 -11.51
CA ILE A 54 21.31 2.56 -11.00
C ILE A 54 21.29 4.08 -10.79
N VAL A 55 22.35 4.65 -10.21
CA VAL A 55 22.48 6.11 -10.00
C VAL A 55 22.44 6.85 -11.34
N VAL A 56 23.28 6.46 -12.30
CA VAL A 56 23.37 7.15 -13.59
C VAL A 56 22.05 7.07 -14.36
N THR A 57 21.46 5.87 -14.47
CA THR A 57 20.18 5.68 -15.17
C THR A 57 19.02 6.35 -14.46
N GLY A 58 18.94 6.20 -13.14
CA GLY A 58 17.91 6.82 -12.30
C GLY A 58 17.92 8.34 -12.35
N LEU A 59 19.10 8.96 -12.21
CA LEU A 59 19.26 10.41 -12.33
C LEU A 59 18.94 10.89 -13.76
N SER A 60 19.32 10.13 -14.78
CA SER A 60 19.02 10.48 -16.18
C SER A 60 17.51 10.48 -16.46
N ILE A 61 16.77 9.45 -16.02
CA ILE A 61 15.32 9.37 -16.17
C ILE A 61 14.64 10.44 -15.31
N SER A 62 15.13 10.68 -14.09
CA SER A 62 14.61 11.73 -13.22
C SER A 62 14.82 13.13 -13.79
N TYR A 63 15.96 13.40 -14.43
CA TYR A 63 16.23 14.66 -15.10
C TYR A 63 15.35 14.83 -16.35
N PHE A 64 15.12 13.76 -17.11
CA PHE A 64 14.17 13.79 -18.22
C PHE A 64 12.76 14.15 -17.75
N PHE A 65 12.32 13.61 -16.61
CA PHE A 65 11.00 13.88 -16.04
C PHE A 65 10.89 15.30 -15.43
N ASN A 66 11.79 15.65 -14.51
CA ASN A 66 11.73 16.86 -13.68
C ASN A 66 12.45 18.08 -14.29
N GLY A 67 13.33 17.90 -15.28
CA GLY A 67 14.24 18.97 -15.70
C GLY A 67 15.07 19.51 -14.53
N SER A 68 15.11 20.84 -14.39
CA SER A 68 15.83 21.52 -13.31
C SER A 68 15.27 21.25 -11.91
N ASP A 69 14.02 20.80 -11.79
CA ASP A 69 13.38 20.56 -10.50
C ASP A 69 13.88 19.28 -9.81
N ILE A 70 14.72 18.49 -10.51
CA ILE A 70 15.46 17.38 -9.88
C ILE A 70 16.23 17.82 -8.62
N LYS A 71 16.64 19.09 -8.55
CA LYS A 71 17.31 19.68 -7.38
C LYS A 71 16.54 19.42 -6.07
N HIS A 72 15.21 19.44 -6.09
CA HIS A 72 14.38 19.24 -4.90
C HIS A 72 14.57 17.85 -4.30
N SER A 73 14.52 16.82 -5.14
CA SER A 73 14.74 15.43 -4.73
C SER A 73 16.20 15.17 -4.29
N LEU A 74 17.17 15.80 -4.96
CA LEU A 74 18.59 15.68 -4.63
C LEU A 74 18.89 16.33 -3.26
N ILE A 75 18.42 17.56 -3.05
CA ILE A 75 18.52 18.27 -1.76
C ILE A 75 17.92 17.40 -0.66
N THR A 76 16.73 16.85 -0.89
CA THR A 76 16.03 16.05 0.12
C THR A 76 16.83 14.81 0.53
N THR A 77 17.41 14.11 -0.44
CA THR A 77 18.22 12.91 -0.21
C THR A 77 19.52 13.26 0.53
N ILE A 78 20.23 14.29 0.07
CA ILE A 78 21.51 14.71 0.65
C ILE A 78 21.32 15.23 2.08
N VAL A 79 20.32 16.10 2.31
CA VAL A 79 20.04 16.65 3.64
C VAL A 79 19.60 15.56 4.61
N THR A 80 18.76 14.61 4.18
CA THR A 80 18.40 13.46 5.01
C THR A 80 19.64 12.65 5.41
N TRP A 81 20.53 12.39 4.46
CA TRP A 81 21.77 11.67 4.72
C TRP A 81 22.67 12.42 5.71
N LEU A 82 22.83 13.74 5.54
CA LEU A 82 23.61 14.59 6.44
C LEU A 82 23.01 14.61 7.86
N ILE A 83 21.68 14.72 7.99
CA ILE A 83 21.00 14.65 9.29
C ILE A 83 21.32 13.33 9.99
N CYS A 84 21.25 12.20 9.28
CA CYS A 84 21.61 10.90 9.83
C CYS A 84 23.10 10.82 10.21
N TYR A 85 23.99 11.33 9.36
CA TYR A 85 25.44 11.37 9.60
C TYR A 85 25.80 12.14 10.87
N PHE A 86 25.33 13.38 11.00
CA PHE A 86 25.56 14.19 12.20
C PHE A 86 24.88 13.58 13.44
N GLY A 87 23.69 13.00 13.26
CA GLY A 87 23.00 12.26 14.31
C GLY A 87 23.81 11.10 14.88
N ASP A 88 24.55 10.40 14.03
CA ASP A 88 25.43 9.31 14.45
C ASP A 88 26.66 9.82 15.19
N ILE A 89 27.29 10.88 14.69
CA ILE A 89 28.44 11.55 15.35
C ILE A 89 28.06 12.05 16.76
N ILE A 90 26.88 12.65 16.90
CA ILE A 90 26.36 13.15 18.18
C ILE A 90 25.91 11.99 19.10
N GLY A 91 25.78 10.77 18.56
CA GLY A 91 25.28 9.61 19.29
C GLY A 91 23.77 9.65 19.55
N ASN A 92 23.02 10.52 18.85
CA ASN A 92 21.58 10.69 19.03
C ASN A 92 20.79 10.48 17.72
N ARG A 93 20.75 9.22 17.28
CA ARG A 93 19.99 8.83 16.08
C ARG A 93 18.47 9.07 16.19
N LYS A 94 17.92 9.14 17.41
CA LYS A 94 16.49 9.46 17.62
C LYS A 94 16.19 10.89 17.22
N LEU A 95 17.02 11.84 17.65
CA LEU A 95 16.89 13.25 17.27
C LEU A 95 17.04 13.41 15.76
N ALA A 96 18.03 12.75 15.15
CA ALA A 96 18.19 12.78 13.70
C ALA A 96 16.99 12.19 12.94
N CYS A 97 16.40 11.10 13.42
CA CYS A 97 15.18 10.56 12.84
C CYS A 97 14.00 11.55 12.93
N ALA A 98 13.83 12.22 14.07
CA ALA A 98 12.78 13.23 14.23
C ALA A 98 13.01 14.45 13.31
N ALA A 99 14.25 14.94 13.23
CA ALA A 99 14.63 16.03 12.34
C ALA A 99 14.44 15.66 10.86
N SER A 100 14.82 14.44 10.47
CA SER A 100 14.60 13.90 9.12
C SER A 100 13.11 13.84 8.79
N PHE A 101 12.27 13.36 9.72
CA PHE A 101 10.82 13.32 9.54
C PHE A 101 10.25 14.72 9.29
N ILE A 102 10.57 15.67 10.17
CA ILE A 102 10.08 17.05 10.06
C ILE A 102 10.55 17.67 8.75
N PHE A 103 11.84 17.54 8.43
CA PHE A 103 12.40 18.08 7.18
C PHE A 103 11.70 17.52 5.95
N ASN A 104 11.65 16.20 5.78
CA ASN A 104 11.08 15.57 4.58
C ASN A 104 9.59 15.92 4.43
N PHE A 105 8.83 15.85 5.53
CA PHE A 105 7.40 16.08 5.51
C PHE A 105 7.08 17.56 5.28
N SER A 106 7.73 18.48 6.00
CA SER A 106 7.56 19.91 5.76
C SER A 106 7.98 20.33 4.35
N TYR A 107 9.04 19.72 3.80
CA TYR A 107 9.51 20.04 2.45
C TYR A 107 8.47 19.71 1.38
N ILE A 108 7.86 18.52 1.44
CA ILE A 108 6.80 18.15 0.47
C ILE A 108 5.54 18.99 0.69
N LEU A 109 5.15 19.29 1.94
CA LEU A 109 3.98 20.14 2.22
C LEU A 109 4.16 21.58 1.70
N ILE A 110 5.37 22.15 1.84
CA ILE A 110 5.71 23.45 1.24
C ILE A 110 5.70 23.33 -0.28
N GLY A 111 6.22 22.23 -0.84
CA GLY A 111 6.14 21.93 -2.27
C GLY A 111 4.69 22.00 -2.77
N TYR A 112 3.79 21.25 -2.13
CA TYR A 112 2.36 21.29 -2.44
C TYR A 112 1.76 22.68 -2.30
N TYR A 113 2.08 23.44 -1.26
CA TYR A 113 1.56 24.78 -1.09
C TYR A 113 2.01 25.74 -2.21
N VAL A 114 3.25 25.60 -2.68
CA VAL A 114 3.83 26.47 -3.71
C VAL A 114 3.41 26.06 -5.12
N THR A 115 3.19 24.76 -5.37
CA THR A 115 2.82 24.25 -6.70
C THR A 115 1.35 23.91 -6.86
N SER A 116 0.53 23.98 -5.80
CA SER A 116 -0.89 23.63 -5.88
C SER A 116 -1.61 24.47 -6.93
N THR A 117 -2.29 23.80 -7.85
CA THR A 117 -3.25 24.42 -8.74
C THR A 117 -4.67 23.93 -8.42
N ASP A 118 -5.58 24.22 -9.34
CA ASP A 118 -6.98 23.84 -9.26
C ASP A 118 -7.24 22.40 -9.68
N GLU A 119 -6.26 21.72 -10.27
CA GLU A 119 -6.35 20.36 -10.78
C GLU A 119 -5.17 19.51 -10.27
N TYR A 120 -5.23 18.20 -10.47
CA TYR A 120 -4.12 17.33 -10.14
C TYR A 120 -2.98 17.52 -11.16
N ASP A 121 -1.89 18.15 -10.74
CA ASP A 121 -0.71 18.35 -11.57
C ASP A 121 0.30 17.20 -11.49
N VAL A 122 0.86 16.88 -12.65
CA VAL A 122 2.03 16.01 -12.75
C VAL A 122 3.27 16.90 -12.76
N ASP A 123 3.80 17.19 -11.58
CA ASP A 123 4.98 18.03 -11.38
C ASP A 123 6.08 17.29 -10.57
N TRP A 124 7.10 18.02 -10.12
CA TRP A 124 8.20 17.46 -9.33
C TRP A 124 7.78 16.97 -7.95
N THR A 125 6.61 17.37 -7.43
CA THR A 125 6.11 16.92 -6.14
C THR A 125 5.63 15.47 -6.17
N MET A 126 5.29 14.94 -7.36
CA MET A 126 4.90 13.54 -7.55
C MET A 126 6.03 12.55 -7.15
N PRO A 127 7.23 12.56 -7.76
CA PRO A 127 8.34 11.70 -7.31
C PRO A 127 8.80 12.07 -5.89
N GLN A 128 8.66 13.33 -5.51
CA GLN A 128 9.03 13.80 -4.17
C GLN A 128 8.15 13.15 -3.08
N CYS A 129 6.86 12.90 -3.33
CA CYS A 129 6.00 12.26 -2.33
C CYS A 129 6.43 10.82 -2.05
N VAL A 130 6.87 10.08 -3.10
CA VAL A 130 7.44 8.74 -2.98
C VAL A 130 8.76 8.80 -2.21
N LEU A 131 9.62 9.77 -2.55
CA LEU A 131 10.91 9.98 -1.90
C LEU A 131 10.76 10.35 -0.41
N CYS A 132 9.77 11.16 -0.06
CA CYS A 132 9.49 11.56 1.32
C CYS A 132 9.31 10.34 2.22
N LEU A 133 8.43 9.39 1.85
CA LEU A 133 8.24 8.16 2.62
C LEU A 133 9.52 7.32 2.67
N ARG A 134 10.23 7.24 1.55
CA ARG A 134 11.48 6.49 1.41
C ARG A 134 12.57 7.00 2.36
N MET A 135 12.75 8.32 2.44
CA MET A 135 13.73 8.98 3.28
C MET A 135 13.35 8.94 4.78
N ILE A 136 12.06 9.09 5.10
CA ILE A 136 11.56 8.89 6.45
C ILE A 136 11.83 7.46 6.91
N GLY A 137 11.45 6.46 6.10
CA GLY A 137 11.66 5.05 6.38
C GLY A 137 13.15 4.71 6.58
N PHE A 138 14.02 5.22 5.69
CA PHE A 138 15.47 5.08 5.81
C PHE A 138 16.02 5.60 7.15
N SER A 139 15.61 6.80 7.56
CA SER A 139 16.05 7.38 8.84
C SER A 139 15.53 6.61 10.07
N MET A 140 14.31 6.06 9.99
CA MET A 140 13.75 5.21 11.04
C MET A 140 14.47 3.86 11.13
N ASP A 141 14.79 3.23 10.00
CA ASP A 141 15.56 1.99 9.97
C ASP A 141 16.99 2.21 10.53
N PHE A 142 17.61 3.35 10.25
CA PHE A 142 18.91 3.73 10.81
C PHE A 142 18.89 4.00 12.32
N MET A 143 17.83 4.67 12.81
CA MET A 143 17.58 4.84 14.24
C MET A 143 17.43 3.50 14.95
N ASP A 144 16.62 2.59 14.39
CA ASP A 144 16.38 1.28 15.00
C ASP A 144 17.64 0.39 14.97
N GLY A 145 18.54 0.57 14.00
CA GLY A 145 19.82 -0.12 13.91
C GLY A 145 20.76 0.13 15.09
N ALA A 146 20.60 1.23 15.84
CA ALA A 146 21.38 1.48 17.05
C ALA A 146 21.14 0.43 18.14
N LYS A 147 19.95 -0.16 18.21
CA LYS A 147 19.63 -1.22 19.19
C LYS A 147 20.38 -2.51 18.90
N VAL A 148 20.56 -2.84 17.62
CA VAL A 148 21.30 -4.02 17.17
C VAL A 148 22.77 -3.91 17.59
N LEU A 149 23.37 -2.73 17.45
CA LEU A 149 24.74 -2.50 17.93
C LEU A 149 24.86 -2.66 19.45
N LYS A 150 23.87 -2.20 20.22
CA LYS A 150 23.84 -2.35 21.69
C LYS A 150 23.67 -3.80 22.14
N SER A 151 22.81 -4.59 21.49
CA SER A 151 22.61 -6.01 21.80
C SER A 151 23.78 -6.93 21.37
N SER A 152 24.65 -6.43 20.48
CA SER A 152 25.85 -7.16 20.00
C SER A 152 27.08 -6.90 20.87
N ALA A 153 27.01 -5.96 21.82
CA ALA A 153 28.06 -5.75 22.81
C ALA A 153 28.06 -6.94 23.81
N PRO A 154 29.24 -7.39 24.29
CA PRO A 154 29.33 -8.55 25.18
C PRO A 154 28.71 -8.23 26.55
N GLU A 155 27.41 -8.50 26.71
CA GLU A 155 26.82 -8.67 28.03
C GLU A 155 27.25 -10.03 28.60
N LYS A 156 27.85 -10.00 29.80
CA LYS A 156 28.10 -11.19 30.63
C LYS A 156 26.77 -11.91 30.86
N LYS A 157 26.48 -12.94 30.07
CA LYS A 157 25.37 -13.86 30.32
C LYS A 157 25.70 -14.70 31.55
N THR A 158 25.10 -14.36 32.70
CA THR A 158 24.77 -15.36 33.70
C THR A 158 23.75 -16.30 33.08
N ILE A 159 24.18 -17.52 32.80
CA ILE A 159 23.34 -18.58 32.24
C ILE A 159 22.45 -19.09 33.38
N ASP A 160 21.16 -18.81 33.30
CA ASP A 160 20.15 -19.43 34.17
C ASP A 160 19.44 -20.52 33.35
N ASN A 161 19.76 -21.79 33.68
CA ASN A 161 19.55 -22.97 32.84
C ASN A 161 18.17 -23.64 33.03
N ASN A 162 17.08 -22.91 33.24
CA ASN A 162 15.78 -23.54 33.54
C ASN A 162 14.55 -22.86 32.92
N LYS A 163 14.51 -22.73 31.58
CA LYS A 163 13.23 -22.62 30.85
C LYS A 163 13.26 -23.49 29.59
N ILE A 164 12.56 -24.61 29.66
CA ILE A 164 12.22 -25.45 28.51
C ILE A 164 11.03 -24.75 27.83
N ASP A 165 11.26 -24.15 26.66
CA ASP A 165 10.20 -23.59 25.85
C ASP A 165 9.27 -24.71 25.34
N PRO A 166 7.93 -24.55 25.43
CA PRO A 166 7.02 -25.55 24.91
C PRO A 166 7.08 -25.62 23.38
N PRO A 167 6.77 -26.79 22.77
CA PRO A 167 6.85 -26.99 21.34
C PRO A 167 5.88 -26.07 20.60
N VAL A 168 6.45 -25.08 19.88
CA VAL A 168 5.72 -24.17 19.01
C VAL A 168 5.08 -24.99 17.89
N THR A 169 3.78 -25.21 18.00
CA THR A 169 2.96 -25.67 16.88
C THR A 169 2.99 -24.56 15.83
N GLN A 170 3.79 -24.74 14.77
CA GLN A 170 3.96 -23.77 13.69
C GLN A 170 2.66 -23.62 12.90
N LEU A 171 1.75 -22.79 13.39
CA LEU A 171 0.84 -22.07 12.50
C LEU A 171 1.73 -21.21 11.60
N LYS A 172 1.79 -21.52 10.30
CA LYS A 172 2.49 -20.73 9.27
C LYS A 172 2.07 -19.25 9.43
N THR A 173 2.87 -18.45 10.14
CA THR A 173 2.67 -17.00 10.19
C THR A 173 2.79 -16.46 8.77
N PRO A 174 1.89 -15.56 8.32
CA PRO A 174 1.97 -14.98 6.99
C PRO A 174 3.37 -14.40 6.74
N LYS A 175 4.00 -14.83 5.64
CA LYS A 175 5.31 -14.31 5.21
C LYS A 175 5.16 -12.80 4.97
N GLN A 176 5.91 -11.99 5.71
CA GLN A 176 5.94 -10.54 5.49
C GLN A 176 6.57 -10.27 4.11
N PRO A 177 6.03 -9.35 3.29
CA PRO A 177 6.59 -9.06 1.97
C PRO A 177 8.05 -8.62 2.05
N ILE A 178 8.85 -9.01 1.05
CA ILE A 178 10.29 -8.73 1.00
C ILE A 178 10.62 -7.24 0.88
N SER A 179 9.66 -6.40 0.45
CA SER A 179 9.78 -4.95 0.42
C SER A 179 10.15 -4.37 1.79
N PHE A 180 9.64 -4.97 2.87
CA PHE A 180 9.94 -4.58 4.26
C PHE A 180 10.08 -5.82 5.14
N GLU A 181 11.21 -6.53 5.05
CA GLU A 181 11.50 -7.67 5.94
C GLU A 181 11.64 -7.23 7.42
N LYS A 182 11.52 -8.16 8.36
CA LYS A 182 11.58 -7.85 9.82
C LYS A 182 12.94 -7.28 10.26
N ASN A 183 14.00 -7.59 9.52
CA ASN A 183 15.40 -7.22 9.76
C ASN A 183 15.87 -6.05 8.89
N SER A 184 14.98 -5.10 8.56
CA SER A 184 15.29 -3.93 7.72
C SER A 184 16.18 -2.88 8.39
N GLN A 185 16.51 -3.02 9.68
CA GLN A 185 17.26 -2.02 10.44
C GLN A 185 18.66 -1.81 9.83
N LEU A 186 19.18 -0.59 9.92
CA LEU A 186 20.49 -0.22 9.38
C LEU A 186 21.48 0.07 10.53
N PRO A 187 22.36 -0.89 10.90
CA PRO A 187 23.33 -0.69 11.98
C PRO A 187 24.29 0.46 11.69
N THR A 188 24.75 0.58 10.44
CA THR A 188 25.65 1.62 9.97
C THR A 188 24.98 2.46 8.89
N LEU A 189 25.37 3.73 8.79
CA LEU A 189 24.86 4.63 7.77
C LEU A 189 25.41 4.18 6.41
N PRO A 190 24.54 3.90 5.42
CA PRO A 190 24.99 3.59 4.07
C PRO A 190 25.77 4.75 3.44
N PRO A 191 26.74 4.46 2.55
CA PRO A 191 27.41 5.51 1.77
C PRO A 191 26.41 6.35 0.97
N LEU A 192 26.65 7.66 0.86
CA LEU A 192 25.74 8.59 0.18
C LEU A 192 25.40 8.13 -1.25
N ILE A 193 26.38 7.60 -1.99
CA ILE A 193 26.16 7.10 -3.36
C ILE A 193 25.19 5.91 -3.42
N GLU A 194 25.17 5.04 -2.40
CA GLU A 194 24.17 3.97 -2.31
C GLU A 194 22.79 4.53 -1.96
N THR A 195 22.74 5.54 -1.07
CA THR A 195 21.48 6.22 -0.73
C THR A 195 20.88 6.94 -1.94
N ILE A 196 21.71 7.55 -2.80
CA ILE A 196 21.26 8.13 -4.08
C ILE A 196 20.74 7.02 -5.01
N GLY A 197 21.45 5.90 -5.15
CA GLY A 197 20.97 4.78 -5.96
C GLY A 197 19.62 4.22 -5.49
N TYR A 198 19.43 4.14 -4.17
CA TYR A 198 18.16 3.77 -3.55
C TYR A 198 17.05 4.82 -3.80
N ALA A 199 17.35 6.10 -3.62
CA ALA A 199 16.41 7.19 -3.85
C ALA A 199 15.94 7.23 -5.31
N TYR A 200 16.86 7.01 -6.25
CA TYR A 200 16.64 7.10 -7.69
C TYR A 200 16.54 5.74 -8.39
N PHE A 201 16.19 4.67 -7.66
CA PHE A 201 16.02 3.37 -8.30
C PHE A 201 14.99 3.45 -9.44
N PHE A 202 15.46 3.27 -10.68
CA PHE A 202 14.78 3.66 -11.92
C PHE A 202 13.37 3.07 -12.05
N GLY A 203 13.13 1.88 -11.48
CA GLY A 203 11.83 1.21 -11.58
C GLY A 203 10.77 1.70 -10.60
N SER A 204 11.11 2.59 -9.67
CA SER A 204 10.23 2.90 -8.53
C SER A 204 10.22 4.35 -8.03
N PHE A 205 11.15 5.20 -8.49
CA PHE A 205 11.33 6.53 -7.89
C PHE A 205 10.20 7.50 -8.23
N LEU A 206 9.50 7.30 -9.35
CA LEU A 206 8.44 8.21 -9.83
C LEU A 206 7.14 8.05 -9.05
N ILE A 207 6.63 6.82 -8.97
CA ILE A 207 5.27 6.53 -8.46
C ILE A 207 5.24 5.37 -7.47
N GLY A 208 6.40 4.95 -6.98
CA GLY A 208 6.57 3.69 -6.25
C GLY A 208 6.80 2.52 -7.21
N PRO A 209 6.89 1.29 -6.70
CA PRO A 209 6.50 0.86 -5.34
C PRO A 209 7.48 1.29 -4.22
N GLN A 210 7.00 1.30 -2.97
CA GLN A 210 7.84 1.53 -1.78
C GLN A 210 8.61 0.27 -1.37
N PHE A 211 9.85 0.42 -0.91
CA PHE A 211 10.65 -0.66 -0.32
C PHE A 211 11.76 -0.12 0.56
N SER A 212 12.27 -0.97 1.45
CA SER A 212 13.36 -0.66 2.38
C SER A 212 14.72 -0.57 1.70
N PHE A 213 15.63 0.23 2.25
CA PHE A 213 17.03 0.25 1.83
C PHE A 213 17.69 -1.13 1.98
N HIS A 214 17.25 -1.93 2.96
CA HIS A 214 17.71 -3.30 3.14
C HIS A 214 17.51 -4.15 1.87
N LEU A 215 16.32 -4.11 1.26
CA LEU A 215 16.06 -4.81 0.00
C LEU A 215 16.93 -4.27 -1.14
N TYR A 216 17.08 -2.95 -1.23
CA TYR A 216 17.98 -2.32 -2.20
C TYR A 216 19.41 -2.86 -2.10
N ARG A 217 19.93 -2.94 -0.87
CA ARG A 217 21.28 -3.45 -0.62
C ARG A 217 21.41 -4.92 -1.04
N LYS A 218 20.42 -5.77 -0.73
CA LYS A 218 20.40 -7.18 -1.18
C LYS A 218 20.46 -7.34 -2.70
N LEU A 219 19.87 -6.42 -3.45
CA LEU A 219 19.97 -6.41 -4.92
C LEU A 219 21.41 -6.13 -5.38
N ILE A 220 22.01 -5.03 -4.93
CA ILE A 220 23.35 -4.62 -5.40
C ILE A 220 24.45 -5.57 -4.92
N THR A 221 24.29 -6.21 -3.76
CA THR A 221 25.20 -7.23 -3.24
C THR A 221 24.90 -8.64 -3.77
N MET A 222 23.81 -8.83 -4.52
CA MET A 222 23.29 -10.13 -4.98
C MET A 222 22.87 -11.09 -3.86
N SER A 223 22.82 -10.65 -2.60
CA SER A 223 22.37 -11.49 -1.46
C SER A 223 20.84 -11.66 -1.40
N LEU A 224 20.11 -11.16 -2.40
CA LEU A 224 18.70 -11.44 -2.61
C LEU A 224 18.47 -12.89 -3.09
N TYR A 225 19.46 -13.47 -3.79
CA TYR A 225 19.37 -14.79 -4.38
C TYR A 225 20.15 -15.81 -3.56
N ALA A 226 19.59 -17.00 -3.39
CA ALA A 226 20.25 -18.09 -2.69
C ALA A 226 21.49 -18.60 -3.45
N ASP A 227 21.38 -18.68 -4.79
CA ASP A 227 22.49 -18.98 -5.69
C ASP A 227 22.66 -17.84 -6.69
N VAL A 228 23.80 -17.16 -6.60
CA VAL A 228 24.13 -16.02 -7.47
C VAL A 228 24.46 -16.43 -8.91
N ASN A 229 24.79 -17.71 -9.14
CA ASN A 229 25.07 -18.23 -10.48
C ASN A 229 23.79 -18.68 -11.20
N ASN A 230 22.73 -18.97 -10.45
CA ASN A 230 21.46 -19.47 -10.97
C ASN A 230 20.30 -18.59 -10.50
N ILE A 231 20.17 -17.43 -11.12
CA ILE A 231 19.06 -16.52 -10.86
C ILE A 231 17.74 -17.19 -11.28
N PRO A 232 16.71 -17.20 -10.42
CA PRO A 232 15.43 -17.81 -10.74
C PRO A 232 14.87 -17.32 -12.09
N SER A 233 14.29 -18.24 -12.87
CA SER A 233 13.70 -17.89 -14.16
C SER A 233 12.30 -17.28 -14.03
N GLY A 234 11.73 -16.82 -15.14
CA GLY A 234 10.34 -16.35 -15.22
C GLY A 234 10.12 -14.85 -15.08
N SER A 235 11.15 -14.08 -14.68
CA SER A 235 11.07 -12.60 -14.57
C SER A 235 10.58 -11.94 -15.86
N TYR A 236 11.11 -12.35 -17.02
CA TYR A 236 10.69 -11.83 -18.34
C TYR A 236 9.20 -12.01 -18.60
N LYS A 237 8.67 -13.22 -18.33
CA LYS A 237 7.24 -13.53 -18.53
C LYS A 237 6.38 -12.72 -17.57
N CYS A 238 6.79 -12.61 -16.30
CA CYS A 238 6.09 -11.82 -15.29
C CYS A 238 6.09 -10.32 -15.65
N ALA A 239 7.22 -9.78 -16.11
CA ALA A 239 7.31 -8.38 -16.52
C ALA A 239 6.48 -8.06 -17.77
N LEU A 240 6.46 -8.95 -18.77
CA LEU A 240 5.59 -8.81 -19.93
C LEU A 240 4.12 -8.88 -19.52
N LYS A 241 3.75 -9.79 -18.62
CA LYS A 241 2.40 -9.86 -18.06
C LYS A 241 2.01 -8.53 -17.39
N SER A 242 2.88 -7.99 -16.53
CA SER A 242 2.67 -6.68 -15.89
C SER A 242 2.54 -5.55 -16.91
N PHE A 243 3.36 -5.55 -17.96
CA PHE A 243 3.27 -4.56 -19.04
C PHE A 243 1.90 -4.59 -19.74
N PHE A 244 1.45 -5.76 -20.21
CA PHE A 244 0.19 -5.88 -20.94
C PHE A 244 -1.03 -5.63 -20.05
N ILE A 245 -1.01 -6.08 -18.80
CA ILE A 245 -2.09 -5.81 -17.85
C ILE A 245 -2.14 -4.31 -17.51
N GLY A 246 -0.99 -3.69 -17.23
CA GLY A 246 -0.90 -2.25 -16.97
C GLY A 246 -1.43 -1.43 -18.15
N ALA A 247 -0.99 -1.74 -19.37
CA ALA A 247 -1.47 -1.10 -20.58
C ALA A 247 -2.97 -1.30 -20.82
N LEU A 248 -3.50 -2.50 -20.57
CA LEU A 248 -4.93 -2.79 -20.66
C LEU A 248 -5.74 -1.92 -19.69
N TYR A 249 -5.33 -1.83 -18.43
CA TYR A 249 -6.02 -1.01 -17.42
C TYR A 249 -5.95 0.49 -17.74
N LEU A 250 -4.83 0.98 -18.25
CA LEU A 250 -4.74 2.37 -18.74
C LEU A 250 -5.67 2.61 -19.94
N GLY A 251 -5.76 1.65 -20.87
CA GLY A 251 -6.72 1.73 -21.98
C GLY A 251 -8.18 1.75 -21.51
N ILE A 252 -8.54 0.87 -20.57
CA ILE A 252 -9.87 0.85 -19.95
C ILE A 252 -10.16 2.18 -19.23
N GLN A 253 -9.18 2.73 -18.52
CA GLN A 253 -9.33 4.01 -17.86
C GLN A 253 -9.55 5.15 -18.87
N GLN A 254 -8.79 5.21 -19.95
CA GLN A 254 -8.95 6.25 -20.97
C GLN A 254 -10.35 6.23 -21.59
N ILE A 255 -10.87 5.03 -21.87
CA ILE A 255 -12.24 4.84 -22.37
C ILE A 255 -13.25 5.24 -21.29
N GLY A 256 -13.09 4.75 -20.07
CA GLY A 256 -14.02 4.97 -18.97
C GLY A 256 -14.17 6.42 -18.57
N VAL A 257 -13.07 7.19 -18.50
CA VAL A 257 -13.10 8.63 -18.23
C VAL A 257 -13.75 9.41 -19.38
N GLY A 258 -13.70 8.90 -20.62
CA GLY A 258 -14.42 9.50 -21.75
C GLY A 258 -15.95 9.44 -21.60
N PHE A 259 -16.48 8.39 -20.96
CA PHE A 259 -17.92 8.24 -20.69
C PHE A 259 -18.36 8.81 -19.34
N PHE A 260 -17.49 8.71 -18.32
CA PHE A 260 -17.79 9.11 -16.94
C PHE A 260 -16.71 10.05 -16.40
N PRO A 261 -16.50 11.24 -17.01
CA PRO A 261 -15.49 12.17 -16.54
C PRO A 261 -15.89 12.75 -15.19
N MET A 262 -14.92 12.87 -14.26
CA MET A 262 -15.17 13.39 -12.92
C MET A 262 -15.74 14.83 -12.95
N SER A 263 -15.37 15.62 -13.97
CA SER A 263 -15.89 16.97 -14.19
C SER A 263 -17.39 17.00 -14.51
N TYR A 264 -17.97 15.93 -15.05
CA TYR A 264 -19.42 15.85 -15.31
C TYR A 264 -20.22 15.91 -13.99
N LEU A 265 -19.67 15.42 -12.88
CA LEU A 265 -20.33 15.48 -11.58
C LEU A 265 -20.55 16.92 -11.06
N LEU A 266 -19.93 17.91 -11.69
CA LEU A 266 -20.00 19.32 -11.34
C LEU A 266 -20.98 20.12 -12.21
N THR A 267 -21.58 19.49 -13.22
CA THR A 267 -22.40 20.19 -14.21
C THR A 267 -23.85 20.30 -13.78
N LYS A 268 -24.57 21.29 -14.35
CA LYS A 268 -26.00 21.46 -14.08
C LYS A 268 -26.82 20.35 -14.75
N GLU A 269 -26.33 19.86 -15.89
CA GLU A 269 -26.88 18.75 -16.65
C GLU A 269 -26.92 17.49 -15.78
N TYR A 270 -25.79 17.14 -15.14
CA TYR A 270 -25.74 16.03 -14.18
C TYR A 270 -26.67 16.27 -12.98
N ALA A 271 -26.71 17.49 -12.44
CA ALA A 271 -27.60 17.80 -11.33
C ALA A 271 -29.09 17.67 -11.70
N ALA A 272 -29.45 17.90 -12.96
CA ALA A 272 -30.82 17.78 -13.48
C ALA A 272 -31.24 16.35 -13.85
N SER A 273 -30.27 15.43 -14.02
CA SER A 273 -30.55 14.02 -14.32
C SER A 273 -31.36 13.32 -13.22
N PRO A 274 -32.15 12.28 -13.56
CA PRO A 274 -32.82 11.42 -12.58
C PRO A 274 -31.86 10.89 -11.52
N PHE A 275 -32.32 10.81 -10.26
CA PHE A 275 -31.46 10.49 -9.14
C PHE A 275 -30.68 9.19 -9.30
N PHE A 276 -31.32 8.13 -9.82
CA PHE A 276 -30.65 6.86 -10.05
C PHE A 276 -29.52 6.95 -11.08
N GLU A 277 -29.71 7.70 -12.17
CA GLU A 277 -28.67 7.96 -13.16
C GLU A 277 -27.48 8.68 -12.51
N ARG A 278 -27.76 9.66 -11.64
CA ARG A 278 -26.71 10.37 -10.90
C ARG A 278 -25.85 9.43 -10.06
N LEU A 279 -26.47 8.47 -9.37
CA LEU A 279 -25.76 7.46 -8.57
C LEU A 279 -24.89 6.54 -9.44
N VAL A 280 -25.43 6.05 -10.56
CA VAL A 280 -24.70 5.17 -11.48
C VAL A 280 -23.50 5.90 -12.08
N CYS A 281 -23.69 7.12 -12.57
CA CYS A 281 -22.60 7.93 -13.11
C CYS A 281 -21.51 8.21 -12.07
N MET A 282 -21.87 8.56 -10.84
CA MET A 282 -20.90 8.78 -9.76
C MET A 282 -20.13 7.50 -9.41
N TRP A 283 -20.82 6.34 -9.36
CA TRP A 283 -20.18 5.05 -9.09
C TRP A 283 -19.13 4.70 -10.15
N PHE A 284 -19.45 4.91 -11.43
CA PHE A 284 -18.50 4.68 -12.52
C PHE A 284 -17.37 5.72 -12.55
N ALA A 285 -17.65 6.99 -12.28
CA ALA A 285 -16.62 8.03 -12.18
C ALA A 285 -15.59 7.68 -11.09
N GLY A 286 -16.04 7.27 -9.91
CA GLY A 286 -15.18 6.78 -8.84
C GLY A 286 -14.43 5.49 -9.19
N LYS A 287 -15.06 4.56 -9.92
CA LYS A 287 -14.39 3.34 -10.42
C LYS A 287 -13.20 3.68 -11.32
N PHE A 288 -13.42 4.51 -12.34
CA PHE A 288 -12.38 4.84 -13.33
C PHE A 288 -11.28 5.74 -12.76
N ALA A 289 -11.57 6.48 -11.69
CA ALA A 289 -10.53 7.15 -10.90
C ALA A 289 -9.51 6.17 -10.30
N PHE A 290 -9.92 4.98 -9.86
CA PHE A 290 -8.97 3.97 -9.38
C PHE A 290 -8.21 3.26 -10.50
N THR A 291 -8.87 3.03 -11.64
CA THR A 291 -8.32 2.24 -12.74
C THR A 291 -6.99 2.80 -13.26
N LYS A 292 -6.78 4.13 -13.25
CA LYS A 292 -5.47 4.73 -13.61
C LYS A 292 -4.34 4.24 -12.70
N TYR A 293 -4.58 4.14 -11.40
CA TYR A 293 -3.58 3.68 -10.43
C TYR A 293 -3.28 2.19 -10.59
N LEU A 294 -4.31 1.37 -10.83
CA LEU A 294 -4.14 -0.05 -11.11
C LEU A 294 -3.25 -0.25 -12.35
N GLY A 295 -3.53 0.48 -13.43
CA GLY A 295 -2.76 0.40 -14.67
C GLY A 295 -1.32 0.89 -14.52
N ILE A 296 -1.13 2.11 -14.00
CA ILE A 296 0.19 2.74 -13.96
C ILE A 296 1.14 2.07 -12.97
N TRP A 297 0.65 1.61 -11.81
CA TRP A 297 1.48 0.89 -10.84
C TRP A 297 1.85 -0.50 -11.35
N THR A 298 0.91 -1.25 -11.93
CA THR A 298 1.23 -2.56 -12.54
C THR A 298 2.20 -2.41 -13.71
N LEU A 299 2.16 -1.30 -14.46
CA LEU A 299 3.17 -0.99 -15.47
C LEU A 299 4.55 -0.73 -14.84
N ALA A 300 4.65 0.08 -13.78
CA ALA A 300 5.92 0.32 -13.09
C ALA A 300 6.54 -0.96 -12.49
N GLU A 301 5.70 -1.85 -11.95
CA GLU A 301 6.11 -3.14 -11.40
C GLU A 301 6.89 -3.99 -12.40
N GLY A 302 6.57 -3.94 -13.70
CA GLY A 302 7.25 -4.73 -14.72
C GLY A 302 8.74 -4.41 -14.82
N SER A 303 9.13 -3.14 -14.70
CA SER A 303 10.55 -2.74 -14.67
C SER A 303 11.26 -3.21 -13.40
N CYS A 304 10.56 -3.19 -12.25
CA CYS A 304 11.07 -3.75 -11.00
C CYS A 304 11.29 -5.27 -11.14
N ILE A 305 10.35 -6.00 -11.75
CA ILE A 305 10.48 -7.43 -12.01
C ILE A 305 11.70 -7.72 -12.90
N LEU A 306 11.86 -6.99 -14.01
CA LEU A 306 13.01 -7.16 -14.90
C LEU A 306 14.33 -6.90 -14.20
N SER A 307 14.42 -5.89 -13.35
CA SER A 307 15.65 -5.57 -12.63
C SER A 307 16.12 -6.68 -11.68
N GLY A 308 15.23 -7.60 -11.32
CA GLY A 308 15.51 -8.66 -10.36
C GLY A 308 15.04 -8.36 -8.92
N ILE A 309 14.79 -7.10 -8.57
CA ILE A 309 14.50 -6.70 -7.17
C ILE A 309 13.20 -7.29 -6.61
N SER A 310 12.23 -7.61 -7.49
CA SER A 310 10.91 -8.12 -7.08
C SER A 310 10.88 -9.62 -6.74
N PHE A 311 12.03 -10.31 -6.70
CA PHE A 311 12.06 -11.71 -6.31
C PHE A 311 11.64 -11.89 -4.85
N ASN A 312 10.63 -12.73 -4.59
CA ASN A 312 10.02 -12.91 -3.27
C ASN A 312 10.12 -14.36 -2.76
N GLY A 313 11.06 -15.14 -3.29
CA GLY A 313 11.21 -16.56 -2.97
C GLY A 313 10.37 -17.44 -3.88
N TYR A 314 9.86 -18.54 -3.33
CA TYR A 314 9.12 -19.56 -4.08
C TYR A 314 7.75 -19.81 -3.45
N ASP A 315 6.76 -20.12 -4.29
CA ASP A 315 5.42 -20.51 -3.84
C ASP A 315 5.41 -21.94 -3.26
N ASP A 316 4.24 -22.39 -2.78
CA ASP A 316 4.06 -23.75 -2.25
C ASP A 316 4.34 -24.85 -3.30
N ASN A 317 4.38 -24.52 -4.60
CA ASN A 317 4.72 -25.43 -5.70
C ASN A 317 6.20 -25.35 -6.13
N GLY A 318 7.02 -24.57 -5.43
CA GLY A 318 8.42 -24.36 -5.77
C GLY A 318 8.65 -23.45 -7.00
N LYS A 319 7.65 -22.67 -7.44
CA LYS A 319 7.81 -21.72 -8.54
C LYS A 319 8.29 -20.36 -8.03
N PRO A 320 9.26 -19.72 -8.71
CA PRO A 320 9.72 -18.37 -8.35
C PRO A 320 8.58 -17.35 -8.33
N GLU A 321 8.48 -16.59 -7.24
CA GLU A 321 7.54 -15.48 -7.11
C GLU A 321 8.23 -14.14 -7.41
N TRP A 322 7.63 -13.38 -8.32
CA TRP A 322 8.12 -12.07 -8.77
C TRP A 322 7.18 -10.93 -8.33
N ASN A 323 6.58 -11.06 -7.15
CA ASN A 323 5.58 -10.14 -6.59
C ASN A 323 6.11 -9.31 -5.41
N GLY A 324 7.43 -9.30 -5.17
CA GLY A 324 8.04 -8.66 -3.99
C GLY A 324 7.81 -7.16 -3.88
N LEU A 325 7.65 -6.49 -5.03
CA LEU A 325 7.25 -5.09 -5.13
C LEU A 325 5.86 -4.91 -5.78
N ALA A 326 5.01 -5.95 -5.84
CA ALA A 326 3.65 -5.77 -6.34
C ALA A 326 2.91 -4.76 -5.46
N ASN A 327 2.47 -3.64 -6.04
CA ASN A 327 1.75 -2.57 -5.36
C ASN A 327 0.23 -2.73 -5.47
N VAL A 328 -0.23 -3.58 -6.40
CA VAL A 328 -1.64 -3.90 -6.59
C VAL A 328 -1.83 -5.41 -6.79
N ASP A 329 -2.80 -5.98 -6.07
CA ASP A 329 -3.39 -7.28 -6.42
C ASP A 329 -4.74 -7.03 -7.10
N ILE A 330 -4.72 -6.99 -8.44
CA ILE A 330 -5.86 -6.58 -9.27
C ILE A 330 -7.08 -7.48 -9.02
N MET A 331 -6.89 -8.81 -9.01
CA MET A 331 -8.02 -9.72 -8.84
C MET A 331 -8.64 -9.57 -7.47
N LYS A 332 -7.80 -9.45 -6.43
CA LYS A 332 -8.30 -9.23 -5.08
C LYS A 332 -9.00 -7.87 -4.96
N PHE A 333 -8.48 -6.82 -5.60
CA PHE A 333 -9.10 -5.49 -5.59
C PHE A 333 -10.47 -5.51 -6.28
N GLU A 334 -10.54 -6.03 -7.52
CA GLU A 334 -11.77 -6.04 -8.33
C GLU A 334 -12.90 -6.86 -7.70
N PHE A 335 -12.56 -7.95 -7.00
CA PHE A 335 -13.53 -8.89 -6.43
C PHE A 335 -13.55 -8.91 -4.90
N SER A 336 -13.01 -7.86 -4.24
CA SER A 336 -13.04 -7.75 -2.79
C SER A 336 -14.48 -7.77 -2.27
N THR A 337 -14.71 -8.47 -1.16
CA THR A 337 -16.00 -8.44 -0.45
C THR A 337 -15.92 -7.69 0.88
N SER A 338 -14.78 -7.05 1.15
CA SER A 338 -14.60 -6.17 2.29
C SER A 338 -13.56 -5.08 2.02
N LEU A 339 -13.70 -3.94 2.69
CA LEU A 339 -12.76 -2.82 2.66
C LEU A 339 -11.40 -3.25 3.21
N ASN A 340 -11.37 -4.13 4.21
CA ASN A 340 -10.11 -4.71 4.68
C ASN A 340 -9.36 -5.48 3.58
N GLN A 341 -10.06 -6.18 2.68
CA GLN A 341 -9.41 -6.84 1.54
C GLN A 341 -8.84 -5.80 0.57
N ILE A 342 -9.56 -4.71 0.29
CA ILE A 342 -9.13 -3.61 -0.57
C ILE A 342 -7.84 -2.97 -0.06
N VAL A 343 -7.78 -2.59 1.22
CA VAL A 343 -6.59 -1.96 1.82
C VAL A 343 -5.36 -2.87 1.68
N THR A 344 -5.55 -4.18 1.70
CA THR A 344 -4.45 -5.16 1.50
C THR A 344 -4.15 -5.49 0.05
N ALA A 345 -4.93 -4.96 -0.91
CA ALA A 345 -4.82 -5.22 -2.34
C ALA A 345 -4.46 -3.98 -3.16
N PHE A 346 -4.67 -2.78 -2.63
CA PHE A 346 -4.37 -1.50 -3.28
C PHE A 346 -3.23 -0.79 -2.57
N ASN A 347 -2.28 -0.23 -3.32
CA ASN A 347 -1.11 0.47 -2.80
C ASN A 347 -0.39 -0.29 -1.68
N THR A 348 -0.22 -1.60 -1.86
CA THR A 348 0.11 -2.57 -0.82
C THR A 348 1.41 -2.24 -0.07
N ASN A 349 2.44 -1.77 -0.78
CA ASN A 349 3.74 -1.45 -0.18
C ASN A 349 3.68 -0.15 0.63
N THR A 350 2.92 0.85 0.18
CA THR A 350 2.66 2.06 0.96
C THR A 350 1.82 1.74 2.20
N ASN A 351 0.79 0.89 2.07
CA ASN A 351 0.01 0.43 3.21
C ASN A 351 0.85 -0.35 4.23
N LEU A 352 1.78 -1.19 3.76
CA LEU A 352 2.74 -1.87 4.62
C LEU A 352 3.71 -0.88 5.29
N TRP A 353 4.23 0.09 4.53
CA TRP A 353 5.07 1.17 5.06
C TRP A 353 4.34 1.95 6.16
N THR A 354 3.13 2.44 5.91
CA THR A 354 2.31 3.20 6.88
C THR A 354 2.01 2.36 8.12
N LYS A 355 1.72 1.06 7.93
CA LYS A 355 1.52 0.13 9.05
C LYS A 355 2.76 0.03 9.95
N LEU A 356 3.95 -0.09 9.36
CA LEU A 356 5.20 -0.31 10.09
C LEU A 356 5.77 0.97 10.70
N TYR A 357 5.81 2.05 9.94
CA TYR A 357 6.49 3.29 10.30
C TYR A 357 5.59 4.31 11.01
N ILE A 358 4.26 4.24 10.82
CA ILE A 358 3.32 5.18 11.46
C ILE A 358 2.43 4.44 12.45
N PHE A 359 1.49 3.61 11.97
CA PHE A 359 0.44 2.99 12.80
C PHE A 359 0.99 2.23 14.01
N LYS A 360 1.95 1.32 13.80
CA LYS A 360 2.55 0.54 14.91
C LYS A 360 3.37 1.41 15.86
N ARG A 361 3.93 2.53 15.41
CA ARG A 361 4.72 3.44 16.24
C ARG A 361 3.83 4.35 17.09
N LEU A 362 2.58 4.57 16.69
CA LEU A 362 1.55 5.26 17.49
C LEU A 362 0.98 4.41 18.64
N ILE A 363 1.56 3.24 18.93
CA ILE A 363 1.13 2.36 20.03
C ILE A 363 1.13 3.05 21.41
N PHE A 364 1.96 4.09 21.60
CA PHE A 364 1.99 4.88 22.84
C PHE A 364 0.66 5.60 23.14
N LEU A 365 -0.22 5.76 22.15
CA LEU A 365 -1.57 6.33 22.34
C LEU A 365 -2.52 5.39 23.09
N GLY A 366 -2.16 4.11 23.28
CA GLY A 366 -2.97 3.14 24.02
C GLY A 366 -4.30 2.75 23.36
N ASN A 367 -4.62 3.29 22.18
CA ASN A 367 -5.87 3.05 21.48
C ASN A 367 -5.66 2.80 19.99
N LYS A 368 -6.12 1.63 19.51
CA LYS A 368 -6.00 1.21 18.11
C LYS A 368 -6.71 2.15 17.15
N ASN A 369 -7.88 2.69 17.53
CA ASN A 369 -8.62 3.62 16.68
C ASN A 369 -7.89 4.96 16.57
N LEU A 370 -7.25 5.45 17.64
CA LEU A 370 -6.40 6.65 17.57
C LEU A 370 -5.16 6.41 16.69
N SER A 371 -4.53 5.24 16.80
CA SER A 371 -3.42 4.88 15.90
C SER A 371 -3.87 4.82 14.44
N SER A 372 -5.07 4.29 14.17
CA SER A 372 -5.65 4.22 12.83
C SER A 372 -5.98 5.61 12.28
N LEU A 373 -6.61 6.45 13.09
CA LEU A 373 -6.93 7.83 12.71
C LEU A 373 -5.66 8.64 12.43
N GLY A 374 -4.63 8.49 13.28
CA GLY A 374 -3.34 9.15 13.06
C GLY A 374 -2.64 8.68 11.78
N ALA A 375 -2.73 7.39 11.44
CA ALA A 375 -2.18 6.85 10.20
C ALA A 375 -2.93 7.36 8.95
N LEU A 376 -4.26 7.44 9.00
CA LEU A 376 -5.08 7.97 7.90
C LEU A 376 -4.92 9.48 7.74
N LEU A 377 -4.81 10.23 8.84
CA LEU A 377 -4.49 11.65 8.81
C LEU A 377 -3.10 11.90 8.21
N PHE A 378 -2.11 11.08 8.58
CA PHE A 378 -0.79 11.12 7.95
C PHE A 378 -0.88 10.88 6.43
N LEU A 379 -1.66 9.90 5.98
CA LEU A 379 -1.87 9.62 4.55
C LEU A 379 -2.56 10.79 3.84
N ALA A 380 -3.58 11.40 4.45
CA ALA A 380 -4.25 12.58 3.90
C ALA A 380 -3.28 13.74 3.68
N LEU A 381 -2.49 14.07 4.71
CA LEU A 381 -1.46 15.11 4.65
C LEU A 381 -0.37 14.77 3.63
N TRP A 382 0.06 13.51 3.56
CA TRP A 382 1.06 13.05 2.61
C TRP A 382 0.59 13.18 1.16
N HIS A 383 -0.70 13.00 0.89
CA HIS A 383 -1.28 13.24 -0.42
C HIS A 383 -1.40 14.71 -0.78
N GLY A 384 -1.65 15.58 0.21
CA GLY A 384 -1.56 17.03 0.03
C GLY A 384 -2.43 17.84 0.98
N LEU A 385 -2.55 19.14 0.66
CA LEU A 385 -3.25 20.12 1.51
C LEU A 385 -4.73 20.31 1.15
N HIS A 386 -5.19 19.73 0.03
CA HIS A 386 -6.57 19.89 -0.42
C HIS A 386 -7.57 19.15 0.49
N PRO A 387 -8.74 19.76 0.79
CA PRO A 387 -9.73 19.21 1.71
C PRO A 387 -10.30 17.85 1.25
N GLY A 388 -10.35 17.60 -0.06
CA GLY A 388 -10.80 16.34 -0.64
C GLY A 388 -10.05 15.11 -0.13
N TYR A 389 -8.74 15.22 0.12
CA TYR A 389 -7.95 14.12 0.68
C TYR A 389 -8.41 13.75 2.09
N TYR A 390 -8.57 14.75 2.96
CA TYR A 390 -9.02 14.55 4.34
C TYR A 390 -10.40 13.91 4.39
N PHE A 391 -11.28 14.32 3.47
CA PHE A 391 -12.62 13.81 3.39
C PHE A 391 -12.66 12.34 2.94
N CYS A 392 -11.86 11.97 1.93
CA CYS A 392 -11.70 10.59 1.47
C CYS A 392 -11.18 9.69 2.60
N PHE A 393 -10.09 10.07 3.26
CA PHE A 393 -9.49 9.25 4.33
C PHE A 393 -10.33 9.23 5.61
N PHE A 394 -11.12 10.27 5.88
CA PHE A 394 -12.11 10.26 6.94
C PHE A 394 -13.23 9.26 6.64
N LEU A 395 -13.77 9.28 5.41
CA LEU A 395 -14.74 8.27 4.97
C LEU A 395 -14.17 6.86 5.08
N GLU A 396 -12.92 6.63 4.65
CA GLU A 396 -12.25 5.34 4.82
C GLU A 396 -12.26 4.88 6.29
N PHE A 397 -11.94 5.77 7.24
CA PHE A 397 -11.99 5.44 8.67
C PHE A 397 -13.39 5.02 9.12
N VAL A 398 -14.40 5.83 8.76
CA VAL A 398 -15.79 5.62 9.15
C VAL A 398 -16.34 4.34 8.53
N ASP A 399 -16.07 4.10 7.25
CA ASP A 399 -16.49 2.90 6.52
C ASP A 399 -15.85 1.62 7.08
N ILE A 400 -14.54 1.62 7.37
CA ILE A 400 -13.85 0.47 7.97
C ILE A 400 -14.39 0.15 9.37
N GLU A 401 -14.62 1.17 10.21
CA GLU A 401 -15.18 0.95 11.54
C GLU A 401 -16.64 0.46 11.47
N THR A 402 -17.41 0.94 10.49
CA THR A 402 -18.77 0.47 10.21
C THR A 402 -18.77 -0.99 9.78
N GLU A 403 -17.97 -1.35 8.78
CA GLU A 403 -17.80 -2.74 8.32
C GLU A 403 -17.43 -3.65 9.49
N LYS A 404 -16.44 -3.27 10.29
CA LYS A 404 -15.96 -4.06 11.43
C LYS A 404 -17.05 -4.33 12.47
N ARG A 405 -17.96 -3.38 12.72
CA ARG A 405 -19.10 -3.56 13.63
C ARG A 405 -20.17 -4.46 13.03
N TRP A 406 -20.53 -4.21 11.77
CA TRP A 406 -21.59 -4.92 11.08
C TRP A 406 -21.21 -6.37 10.74
N VAL A 407 -19.97 -6.64 10.35
CA VAL A 407 -19.47 -8.01 10.16
C VAL A 407 -19.66 -8.83 11.45
N LYS A 408 -19.29 -8.28 12.60
CA LYS A 408 -19.48 -8.95 13.90
C LYS A 408 -20.96 -9.12 14.28
N ARG A 409 -21.79 -8.12 13.97
CA ARG A 409 -23.24 -8.18 14.24
C ARG A 409 -23.94 -9.22 13.37
N LEU A 410 -23.55 -9.33 12.10
CA LEU A 410 -24.14 -10.25 11.13
C LEU A 410 -23.55 -11.66 11.17
N GLU A 411 -22.37 -11.84 11.80
CA GLU A 411 -21.68 -13.12 11.93
C GLU A 411 -22.59 -14.29 12.34
N PRO A 412 -23.49 -14.17 13.35
CA PRO A 412 -24.36 -15.28 13.75
C PRO A 412 -25.32 -15.76 12.65
N TYR A 413 -25.62 -14.91 11.68
CA TYR A 413 -26.53 -15.19 10.56
C TYR A 413 -25.77 -15.66 9.32
N THR A 414 -24.57 -15.11 9.10
CA THR A 414 -23.78 -15.40 7.90
C THR A 414 -22.87 -16.61 8.07
N LYS A 415 -22.49 -16.98 9.29
CA LYS A 415 -21.56 -18.10 9.56
C LYS A 415 -22.00 -19.42 8.93
N GLN A 416 -23.30 -19.73 8.98
CA GLN A 416 -23.85 -20.96 8.37
C GLN A 416 -23.71 -20.99 6.85
N LEU A 417 -23.66 -19.82 6.19
CA LEU A 417 -23.47 -19.74 4.75
C LEU A 417 -22.08 -20.23 4.31
N TYR A 418 -21.08 -20.15 5.19
CA TYR A 418 -19.68 -20.46 4.90
C TYR A 418 -19.18 -21.76 5.52
N ASP A 419 -20.08 -22.60 6.05
CA ASP A 419 -19.73 -23.94 6.52
C ASP A 419 -19.26 -24.82 5.35
N PRO A 420 -18.02 -25.35 5.38
CA PRO A 420 -17.48 -26.21 4.32
C PRO A 420 -18.28 -27.51 4.12
N MET A 421 -18.94 -28.00 5.18
CA MET A 421 -19.73 -29.22 5.14
C MET A 421 -21.10 -29.02 4.51
N ASN A 422 -21.58 -27.78 4.43
CA ASN A 422 -22.89 -27.47 3.90
C ASN A 422 -22.83 -27.01 2.43
N LYS A 423 -23.04 -27.97 1.53
CA LYS A 423 -23.03 -27.77 0.06
C LYS A 423 -24.42 -27.76 -0.57
N SER A 424 -25.47 -27.52 0.22
CA SER A 424 -26.82 -27.39 -0.32
C SER A 424 -26.88 -26.31 -1.42
N TYR A 425 -27.65 -26.58 -2.48
CA TYR A 425 -27.81 -25.68 -3.62
C TYR A 425 -28.31 -24.29 -3.16
N SER A 426 -29.31 -24.25 -2.28
CA SER A 426 -29.87 -23.01 -1.74
C SER A 426 -28.82 -22.19 -0.97
N ILE A 427 -27.97 -22.85 -0.16
CA ILE A 427 -26.91 -22.18 0.61
C ILE A 427 -25.82 -21.65 -0.31
N THR A 428 -25.52 -22.36 -1.40
CA THR A 428 -24.59 -21.87 -2.42
C THR A 428 -25.10 -20.60 -3.09
N ILE A 429 -26.40 -20.54 -3.43
CA ILE A 429 -27.03 -19.34 -3.98
C ILE A 429 -26.98 -18.20 -2.96
N LEU A 430 -27.40 -18.42 -1.71
CA LEU A 430 -27.37 -17.41 -0.66
C LEU A 430 -25.95 -16.88 -0.40
N ARG A 431 -24.94 -17.75 -0.42
CA ARG A 431 -23.53 -17.36 -0.30
C ARG A 431 -23.08 -16.46 -1.46
N ARG A 432 -23.49 -16.78 -2.70
CA ARG A 432 -23.19 -15.95 -3.88
C ARG A 432 -23.89 -14.60 -3.80
N LEU A 433 -25.16 -14.56 -3.42
CA LEU A 433 -25.91 -13.32 -3.23
C LEU A 433 -25.30 -12.45 -2.11
N HIS A 434 -24.92 -13.07 -0.99
CA HIS A 434 -24.23 -12.38 0.09
C HIS A 434 -22.87 -11.81 -0.36
N ASN A 435 -22.05 -12.61 -1.05
CA ASN A 435 -20.79 -12.14 -1.62
C ASN A 435 -20.99 -10.99 -2.61
N PHE A 436 -22.00 -11.07 -3.48
CA PHE A 436 -22.33 -9.99 -4.43
C PHE A 436 -22.77 -8.72 -3.69
N ALA A 437 -23.64 -8.84 -2.68
CA ALA A 437 -24.07 -7.71 -1.86
C ALA A 437 -22.89 -7.05 -1.12
N CYS A 438 -21.98 -7.85 -0.55
CA CYS A 438 -20.77 -7.35 0.09
C CYS A 438 -19.83 -6.66 -0.90
N TRP A 439 -19.60 -7.26 -2.08
CA TRP A 439 -18.81 -6.67 -3.16
C TRP A 439 -19.41 -5.35 -3.66
N PHE A 440 -20.71 -5.31 -3.92
CA PHE A 440 -21.39 -4.12 -4.37
C PHE A 440 -21.38 -3.02 -3.28
N GLY A 441 -21.64 -3.39 -2.02
CA GLY A 441 -21.62 -2.47 -0.90
C GLY A 441 -20.24 -1.83 -0.67
N GLN A 442 -19.17 -2.63 -0.68
CA GLN A 442 -17.81 -2.08 -0.53
C GLN A 442 -17.42 -1.18 -1.71
N THR A 443 -17.79 -1.55 -2.94
CA THR A 443 -17.39 -0.76 -4.12
C THR A 443 -18.12 0.57 -4.13
N CYS A 444 -19.39 0.58 -3.70
CA CYS A 444 -20.13 1.82 -3.47
C CYS A 444 -19.42 2.72 -2.47
N GLY A 445 -19.02 2.22 -1.31
CA GLY A 445 -18.26 3.01 -0.31
C GLY A 445 -16.94 3.54 -0.87
N LEU A 446 -16.13 2.65 -1.46
CA LEU A 446 -14.83 2.98 -2.03
C LEU A 446 -14.92 4.03 -3.15
N HIS A 447 -15.76 3.79 -4.16
CA HIS A 447 -15.90 4.70 -5.30
C HIS A 447 -16.50 6.05 -4.89
N TYR A 448 -17.45 6.05 -3.95
CA TYR A 448 -18.05 7.27 -3.42
C TYR A 448 -17.03 8.13 -2.66
N ALA A 449 -16.19 7.52 -1.81
CA ALA A 449 -15.13 8.23 -1.09
C ALA A 449 -14.11 8.85 -2.05
N MET A 450 -13.77 8.12 -3.12
CA MET A 450 -12.79 8.55 -4.14
C MET A 450 -13.18 9.80 -4.91
N VAL A 451 -14.48 10.11 -5.02
CA VAL A 451 -14.95 11.35 -5.66
C VAL A 451 -14.32 12.57 -5.00
N SER A 452 -14.26 12.59 -3.66
CA SER A 452 -13.63 13.71 -2.95
C SER A 452 -12.12 13.79 -3.16
N PHE A 453 -11.46 12.63 -3.24
CA PHE A 453 -10.02 12.53 -3.50
C PHE A 453 -9.65 13.12 -4.87
N GLU A 454 -10.47 12.89 -5.90
CA GLU A 454 -10.20 13.37 -7.25
C GLU A 454 -10.63 14.82 -7.48
N LEU A 455 -11.68 15.28 -6.81
CA LEU A 455 -12.16 16.66 -6.98
C LEU A 455 -11.33 17.71 -6.24
N LEU A 456 -10.59 17.29 -5.21
CA LEU A 456 -9.66 18.08 -4.39
C LEU A 456 -10.29 19.25 -3.61
N LYS A 457 -10.91 20.20 -4.30
CA LYS A 457 -11.43 21.44 -3.71
C LYS A 457 -12.80 21.28 -3.06
N TRP A 458 -13.02 22.06 -2.01
CA TRP A 458 -14.22 22.01 -1.19
C TRP A 458 -15.52 22.34 -1.95
N ASP A 459 -15.50 23.37 -2.79
CA ASP A 459 -16.64 23.78 -3.61
C ASP A 459 -17.06 22.68 -4.60
N ARG A 460 -16.08 22.04 -5.25
CA ARG A 460 -16.32 20.91 -6.16
C ARG A 460 -16.84 19.69 -5.43
N VAL A 461 -16.24 19.35 -4.28
CA VAL A 461 -16.67 18.24 -3.42
C VAL A 461 -18.11 18.42 -2.96
N ILE A 462 -18.47 19.60 -2.46
CA ILE A 462 -19.86 19.89 -2.05
C ILE A 462 -20.80 19.79 -3.25
N THR A 463 -20.44 20.37 -4.39
CA THR A 463 -21.29 20.36 -5.59
C THR A 463 -21.63 18.92 -5.99
N ALA A 464 -20.61 18.05 -6.07
CA ALA A 464 -20.79 16.65 -6.40
C ALA A 464 -21.63 15.90 -5.34
N TYR A 465 -21.40 16.10 -4.03
CA TYR A 465 -22.17 15.39 -3.01
C TYR A 465 -23.58 15.93 -2.79
N ASN A 466 -23.83 17.23 -3.01
CA ASN A 466 -25.17 17.82 -2.98
C ASN A 466 -26.07 17.22 -4.05
N SER A 467 -25.55 16.98 -5.25
CA SER A 467 -26.34 16.39 -6.35
C SER A 467 -26.82 14.96 -6.04
N VAL A 468 -26.15 14.24 -5.14
CA VAL A 468 -26.58 12.92 -4.65
C VAL A 468 -27.08 12.95 -3.20
N TYR A 469 -27.39 14.13 -2.68
CA TYR A 469 -27.92 14.35 -1.32
C TYR A 469 -27.10 13.69 -0.20
N TRP A 470 -25.77 13.64 -0.35
CA TRP A 470 -24.85 13.06 0.63
C TRP A 470 -25.17 11.61 1.01
N ILE A 471 -25.81 10.84 0.12
CA ILE A 471 -26.36 9.51 0.44
C ILE A 471 -25.33 8.55 1.06
N GLY A 472 -24.09 8.52 0.58
CA GLY A 472 -23.04 7.65 1.15
C GLY A 472 -22.75 7.96 2.62
N HIS A 473 -22.67 9.25 2.97
CA HIS A 473 -22.51 9.70 4.35
C HIS A 473 -23.70 9.30 5.21
N ILE A 474 -24.91 9.60 4.73
CA ILE A 474 -26.14 9.29 5.45
C ILE A 474 -26.21 7.79 5.74
N VAL A 475 -25.92 6.94 4.75
CA VAL A 475 -25.92 5.48 4.90
C VAL A 475 -24.91 5.04 5.98
N VAL A 476 -23.65 5.45 5.87
CA VAL A 476 -22.61 4.97 6.81
C VAL A 476 -22.87 5.46 8.25
N PHE A 477 -23.25 6.72 8.44
CA PHE A 477 -23.56 7.23 9.78
C PHE A 477 -24.84 6.62 10.36
N THR A 478 -25.85 6.37 9.53
CA THR A 478 -27.06 5.65 9.96
C THR A 478 -26.72 4.24 10.40
N LEU A 479 -25.87 3.53 9.66
CA LEU A 479 -25.41 2.18 10.04
C LEU A 479 -24.62 2.19 11.36
N LEU A 480 -23.79 3.20 11.61
CA LEU A 480 -23.08 3.34 12.89
C LEU A 480 -24.03 3.62 14.05
N LEU A 481 -25.00 4.53 13.87
CA LEU A 481 -26.00 4.85 14.89
C LEU A 481 -26.89 3.63 15.17
N ALA A 482 -27.34 2.94 14.12
CA ALA A 482 -28.13 1.73 14.23
C ALA A 482 -27.37 0.62 14.99
N ASP A 483 -26.05 0.45 14.80
CA ASP A 483 -25.28 -0.51 15.60
C ASP A 483 -25.28 -0.19 17.11
N ASN A 484 -25.34 1.09 17.48
CA ASN A 484 -25.37 1.50 18.89
C ASN A 484 -26.76 1.29 19.53
N ILE A 485 -27.84 1.41 18.74
CA ILE A 485 -29.22 1.33 19.24
C ILE A 485 -29.75 -0.11 19.19
N LEU A 486 -29.47 -0.85 18.11
CA LEU A 486 -30.05 -2.17 17.89
C LEU A 486 -29.51 -3.19 18.89
N PRO A 487 -30.39 -4.03 19.49
CA PRO A 487 -29.95 -5.05 20.43
C PRO A 487 -28.98 -6.01 19.75
N ARG A 488 -27.90 -6.37 20.45
CA ARG A 488 -26.96 -7.38 19.98
C ARG A 488 -27.50 -8.75 20.39
N LYS A 489 -27.59 -9.68 19.43
CA LYS A 489 -27.87 -11.09 19.76
C LYS A 489 -26.75 -11.56 20.68
N ARG A 490 -27.07 -11.94 21.92
CA ARG A 490 -26.08 -12.49 22.86
C ARG A 490 -25.53 -13.77 22.26
N VAL A 491 -24.28 -13.75 21.82
CA VAL A 491 -23.51 -14.97 21.62
C VAL A 491 -23.17 -15.46 23.02
N LYS A 492 -23.74 -16.59 23.47
CA LYS A 492 -23.40 -17.18 24.77
C LYS A 492 -21.88 -17.39 24.79
N LYS A 493 -21.17 -16.69 25.67
CA LYS A 493 -19.77 -17.02 25.97
C LYS A 493 -19.76 -18.37 26.67
N ILE A 494 -18.75 -19.20 26.39
CA ILE A 494 -18.58 -20.53 27.01
C ILE A 494 -18.60 -20.45 28.55
N GLY A 495 -18.15 -19.33 29.14
CA GLY A 495 -18.23 -19.08 30.59
C GLY A 495 -19.64 -19.00 31.17
N ASP A 496 -20.65 -18.61 30.39
CA ASP A 496 -22.05 -18.52 30.85
C ASP A 496 -22.76 -19.89 30.83
N ILE A 497 -22.24 -20.87 30.08
CA ILE A 497 -22.80 -22.22 30.00
C ILE A 497 -22.55 -22.99 31.30
N ASN A 498 -21.43 -22.72 31.99
CA ASN A 498 -21.09 -23.37 33.26
C ASN A 498 -21.97 -22.94 34.44
N ASN A 499 -22.65 -21.79 34.35
CA ASN A 499 -23.55 -21.29 35.40
C ASN A 499 -25.03 -21.64 35.18
N THR A 500 -25.36 -22.35 34.10
CA THR A 500 -26.74 -22.86 33.89
C THR A 500 -26.79 -24.31 34.38
N LYS A 501 -27.73 -24.64 35.29
CA LYS A 501 -28.01 -26.02 35.73
C LYS A 501 -28.59 -26.84 34.56
N LEU A 502 -27.75 -27.18 33.58
CA LEU A 502 -28.07 -28.11 32.51
C LEU A 502 -27.74 -29.53 32.98
N SER A 503 -28.61 -30.47 32.62
CA SER A 503 -28.41 -31.89 32.93
C SER A 503 -27.16 -32.42 32.23
N LEU A 504 -26.53 -33.47 32.78
CA LEU A 504 -25.27 -34.05 32.25
C LEU A 504 -25.38 -34.44 30.76
N ASN A 505 -26.56 -34.86 30.30
CA ASN A 505 -26.81 -35.20 28.90
C ASN A 505 -26.89 -33.96 27.98
N GLU A 506 -27.38 -32.83 28.47
CA GLU A 506 -27.37 -31.57 27.70
C GLU A 506 -25.97 -30.98 27.61
N LYS A 507 -25.15 -31.12 28.67
CA LYS A 507 -23.73 -30.73 28.63
C LYS A 507 -22.96 -31.57 27.61
N ALA A 508 -23.21 -32.87 27.52
CA ALA A 508 -22.57 -33.74 26.52
C ALA A 508 -22.96 -33.37 25.08
N LYS A 509 -24.22 -33.00 24.84
CA LYS A 509 -24.70 -32.58 23.51
C LYS A 509 -24.14 -31.22 23.09
N VAL A 510 -24.08 -30.26 24.02
CA VAL A 510 -23.45 -28.95 23.76
C VAL A 510 -21.94 -29.11 23.54
N VAL A 511 -21.24 -29.93 24.33
CA VAL A 511 -19.80 -30.18 24.11
C VAL A 511 -19.54 -30.88 22.77
N SER A 512 -20.37 -31.83 22.36
CA SER A 512 -20.33 -32.49 21.05
C SER A 512 -20.46 -31.49 19.88
N ASP A 513 -21.41 -30.54 19.98
CA ASP A 513 -21.62 -29.53 18.93
C ASP A 513 -20.47 -28.51 18.83
N TYR A 514 -19.69 -28.31 19.90
CA TYR A 514 -18.48 -27.46 19.89
C TYR A 514 -17.22 -28.19 19.42
N VAL A 515 -17.14 -29.51 19.56
CA VAL A 515 -15.97 -30.31 19.16
C VAL A 515 -15.83 -30.42 17.62
N ASN A 516 -16.92 -30.25 16.86
CA ASN A 516 -16.89 -30.21 15.40
C ASN A 516 -16.56 -28.82 14.78
N GLY A 517 -16.15 -27.84 15.59
CA GLY A 517 -15.75 -26.50 15.12
C GLY A 517 -14.44 -26.04 15.76
N THR A 518 -13.31 -26.51 15.24
CA THR A 518 -11.96 -26.32 15.81
C THR A 518 -11.59 -24.85 16.07
N LYS A 519 -11.42 -24.47 17.35
CA LYS A 519 -10.13 -24.01 17.93
C LYS A 519 -10.27 -23.69 19.42
N ILE A 520 -9.53 -24.44 20.25
CA ILE A 520 -9.07 -23.99 21.57
C ILE A 520 -7.54 -24.03 21.53
N LYS A 521 -6.91 -22.87 21.77
CA LYS A 521 -5.63 -22.80 22.49
C LYS A 521 -5.69 -21.55 23.36
N GLU A 522 -5.94 -21.77 24.64
CA GLU A 522 -5.49 -20.90 25.72
C GLU A 522 -4.14 -21.44 26.19
N GLN A 523 -3.09 -20.67 25.95
CA GLN A 523 -2.03 -20.27 26.90
C GLN A 523 -1.00 -19.43 26.13
#